data_AF-A0A521PRJ2-F1
#
_entry.id   AF-A0A521PRJ2-F1
#
_cell.length_a   1.000
_cell.length_b   1.000
_cell.length_c   1.000
_cell.angle_alpha   90.00
_cell.angle_beta   90.00
_cell.angle_gamma   90.00
#
_symmetry.space_group_name_H-M   'P 1'
#
loop_
_entity.id
_entity.type
_entity.pdbx_description
1 polymer ?
#
loop_
_entity_poly.entity_id
_entity_poly.type
_entity_poly.pdbx_seq_one_letter_code
_entity_poly.pdbx_strand_id
1 'polypeptide(L)'
;MTKTGQCALFAASALLLGVSQAEAEIIGGVDFPQGQLSFADSVVSFVPGAAGIPSAAYLGQSNALGAPNYNGNPSCASQAACTFLSLGAGGALVLRFDDNVLTGSDDSDFDLWVFEVGPNVEDTTVDLSVDGLTWLSVGSVTGSTRGIDIDAFGFDATSAFRYVRLIDVVNEGGTGNGGSVGADIDALGAISTRPFTPPDNGVPEPSTWAMMLLGFAGLGSALRRNRRLRPI
;
A
#
# COMPACT_ATOMS: atom_id res chain seq x y z
N MET A 1 -23.09 52.05 -42.01
CA MET A 1 -23.74 51.14 -41.05
C MET A 1 -23.38 49.72 -41.43
N THR A 2 -22.28 49.22 -40.88
CA THR A 2 -21.71 47.90 -41.19
C THR A 2 -21.39 47.19 -39.87
N LYS A 3 -21.97 46.00 -39.71
CA LYS A 3 -21.72 45.10 -38.58
C LYS A 3 -20.35 44.44 -38.74
N THR A 4 -19.60 44.33 -37.66
CA THR A 4 -18.45 43.42 -37.57
C THR A 4 -18.59 42.61 -36.29
N GLY A 5 -18.90 41.32 -36.44
CA GLY A 5 -18.99 40.36 -35.35
C GLY A 5 -17.60 39.90 -34.93
N GLN A 6 -17.32 39.93 -33.64
CA GLN A 6 -16.16 39.26 -33.05
C GLN A 6 -16.52 37.80 -32.78
N CYS A 7 -15.87 36.90 -33.50
CA CYS A 7 -15.87 35.47 -33.26
C CYS A 7 -14.72 35.18 -32.28
N ALA A 8 -15.04 34.85 -31.03
CA ALA A 8 -14.04 34.41 -30.06
C ALA A 8 -13.78 32.91 -30.26
N LEU A 9 -12.57 32.55 -30.70
CA LEU A 9 -12.09 31.17 -30.66
C LEU A 9 -11.78 30.79 -29.21
N PHE A 10 -12.45 29.76 -28.71
CA PHE A 10 -12.01 29.03 -27.51
C PHE A 10 -10.97 27.98 -27.93
N ALA A 11 -9.74 28.12 -27.46
CA ALA A 11 -8.73 27.07 -27.54
C ALA A 11 -8.93 26.11 -26.36
N ALA A 12 -9.29 24.85 -26.66
CA ALA A 12 -9.31 23.78 -25.68
C ALA A 12 -7.90 23.16 -25.59
N SER A 13 -7.20 23.40 -24.49
CA SER A 13 -5.97 22.66 -24.17
C SER A 13 -6.35 21.30 -23.58
N ALA A 14 -6.06 20.22 -24.32
CA ALA A 14 -6.14 18.87 -23.78
C ALA A 14 -4.89 18.60 -22.93
N LEU A 15 -5.10 18.42 -21.61
CA LEU A 15 -4.06 17.95 -20.70
C LEU A 15 -3.86 16.45 -20.96
N LEU A 16 -2.76 16.08 -21.61
CA LEU A 16 -2.34 14.68 -21.70
C LEU A 16 -1.70 14.29 -20.36
N LEU A 17 -2.46 13.61 -19.51
CA LEU A 17 -1.92 12.93 -18.34
C LEU A 17 -1.11 11.72 -18.84
N GLY A 18 0.21 11.80 -18.75
CA GLY A 18 1.09 10.66 -19.00
C GLY A 18 0.87 9.62 -17.91
N VAL A 19 0.53 8.40 -18.30
CA VAL A 19 0.56 7.24 -17.40
C VAL A 19 2.02 6.86 -17.25
N SER A 20 2.62 7.04 -16.06
CA SER A 20 3.91 6.41 -15.76
C SER A 20 3.68 4.91 -15.71
N GLN A 21 4.26 4.17 -16.65
CA GLN A 21 4.29 2.72 -16.54
C GLN A 21 5.24 2.34 -15.40
N ALA A 22 4.85 1.35 -14.60
CA ALA A 22 5.77 0.69 -13.70
C ALA A 22 6.90 0.07 -14.55
N GLU A 23 8.14 0.36 -14.18
CA GLU A 23 9.34 -0.16 -14.85
C GLU A 23 9.99 -1.17 -13.90
N ALA A 24 10.61 -2.21 -14.45
CA ALA A 24 11.36 -3.17 -13.66
C ALA A 24 12.55 -2.48 -12.96
N GLU A 25 12.73 -2.75 -11.66
CA GLU A 25 13.77 -2.14 -10.85
C GLU A 25 14.43 -3.19 -9.94
N ILE A 26 15.76 -3.14 -9.84
CA ILE A 26 16.49 -3.91 -8.81
C ILE A 26 16.45 -3.11 -7.51
N ILE A 27 15.72 -3.61 -6.51
CA ILE A 27 15.55 -2.95 -5.22
C ILE A 27 16.06 -3.87 -4.12
N GLY A 28 17.01 -3.38 -3.32
CA GLY A 28 17.65 -4.19 -2.27
C GLY A 28 18.31 -5.47 -2.78
N GLY A 29 18.69 -5.53 -4.06
CA GLY A 29 19.33 -6.69 -4.70
C GLY A 29 18.37 -7.71 -5.31
N VAL A 30 17.06 -7.44 -5.30
CA VAL A 30 16.02 -8.31 -5.87
C VAL A 30 15.37 -7.60 -7.05
N ASP A 31 15.02 -8.36 -8.09
CA ASP A 31 14.31 -7.83 -9.26
C ASP A 31 12.81 -7.70 -8.97
N PHE A 32 12.28 -6.49 -9.11
CA PHE A 32 10.85 -6.21 -9.02
C PHE A 32 10.35 -5.74 -10.38
N PRO A 33 9.65 -6.60 -11.15
CA PRO A 33 9.15 -6.25 -12.48
C PRO A 33 8.20 -5.05 -12.51
N GLN A 34 7.54 -4.74 -11.38
CA GLN A 34 6.65 -3.59 -11.23
C GLN A 34 7.29 -2.43 -10.41
N GLY A 35 8.58 -2.54 -10.08
CA GLY A 35 9.33 -1.53 -9.35
C GLY A 35 8.65 -1.10 -8.05
N GLN A 36 8.48 0.21 -7.85
CA GLN A 36 7.91 0.78 -6.63
C GLN A 36 6.46 0.34 -6.35
N LEU A 37 5.68 -0.06 -7.36
CA LEU A 37 4.31 -0.58 -7.18
C LEU A 37 4.30 -1.87 -6.35
N SER A 38 5.40 -2.61 -6.32
CA SER A 38 5.48 -3.90 -5.62
C SER A 38 5.36 -3.80 -4.10
N PHE A 39 5.48 -2.63 -3.49
CA PHE A 39 5.65 -2.50 -2.04
C PHE A 39 4.35 -2.21 -1.30
N ALA A 40 4.28 -2.64 -0.04
CA ALA A 40 3.13 -2.40 0.81
C ALA A 40 2.87 -0.90 1.06
N ASP A 41 1.61 -0.50 0.97
CA ASP A 41 1.19 0.91 1.04
C ASP A 41 0.68 1.32 2.43
N SER A 42 0.10 0.38 3.17
CA SER A 42 -0.56 0.70 4.43
C SER A 42 -0.39 -0.37 5.51
N VAL A 43 -0.33 0.10 6.76
CA VAL A 43 -0.40 -0.76 7.95
C VAL A 43 -1.86 -0.89 8.36
N VAL A 44 -2.34 -2.14 8.43
CA VAL A 44 -3.68 -2.47 8.91
C VAL A 44 -3.68 -2.63 10.43
N SER A 45 -2.68 -3.31 10.97
CA SER A 45 -2.46 -3.45 12.40
C SER A 45 -1.01 -3.77 12.72
N PHE A 46 -0.58 -3.36 13.91
CA PHE A 46 0.70 -3.75 14.49
C PHE A 46 0.50 -4.05 15.97
N VAL A 47 0.96 -5.21 16.41
CA VAL A 47 0.95 -5.64 17.81
C VAL A 47 2.36 -6.09 18.18
N PRO A 48 3.11 -5.29 18.97
CA PRO A 48 4.45 -5.68 19.40
C PRO A 48 4.45 -6.95 20.24
N GLY A 49 5.49 -7.75 20.10
CA GLY A 49 5.70 -8.97 20.87
C GLY A 49 5.82 -8.71 22.37
N ALA A 50 5.05 -9.43 23.19
CA ALA A 50 5.07 -9.26 24.64
C ALA A 50 6.22 -10.02 25.33
N ALA A 51 6.82 -11.00 24.65
CA ALA A 51 7.92 -11.80 25.19
C ALA A 51 9.29 -11.10 25.10
N GLY A 52 9.39 -10.07 24.26
CA GLY A 52 10.57 -9.24 24.07
C GLY A 52 10.15 -7.94 23.42
N ILE A 53 10.17 -6.85 24.18
CA ILE A 53 9.55 -5.58 23.77
C ILE A 53 10.64 -4.66 23.19
N PRO A 54 10.53 -4.24 21.91
CA PRO A 54 11.43 -3.25 21.34
C PRO A 54 11.28 -1.91 22.04
N SER A 55 12.38 -1.15 22.12
CA SER A 55 12.31 0.20 22.65
C SER A 55 11.50 1.13 21.73
N ALA A 56 10.93 2.20 22.29
CA ALA A 56 9.95 3.04 21.61
C ALA A 56 10.41 3.61 20.25
N ALA A 57 11.71 3.80 20.04
CA ALA A 57 12.26 4.30 18.79
C ALA A 57 12.11 3.32 17.61
N TYR A 58 11.91 2.03 17.87
CA TYR A 58 11.84 0.96 16.87
C TYR A 58 10.41 0.50 16.59
N LEU A 59 9.40 1.14 17.20
CA LEU A 59 7.98 0.80 17.04
C LEU A 59 7.27 1.61 15.93
N GLY A 60 8.04 2.26 15.05
CA GLY A 60 7.51 3.10 13.98
C GLY A 60 6.93 2.27 12.84
N GLN A 61 5.65 1.92 12.91
CA GLN A 61 5.00 1.01 11.95
C GLN A 61 5.08 1.44 10.48
N SER A 62 5.12 2.76 10.21
CA SER A 62 5.25 3.29 8.86
C SER A 62 6.62 3.03 8.24
N ASN A 63 7.61 2.64 9.04
CA ASN A 63 8.97 2.35 8.55
C ASN A 63 9.07 1.01 7.81
N ALA A 64 7.98 0.23 7.75
CA ALA A 64 7.88 -1.01 6.99
C ALA A 64 7.14 -0.83 5.64
N LEU A 65 6.83 0.41 5.24
CA LEU A 65 6.05 0.74 4.04
C LEU A 65 6.93 1.27 2.92
N GLY A 66 6.50 1.02 1.67
CA GLY A 66 7.24 1.41 0.47
C GLY A 66 8.52 0.60 0.26
N ALA A 67 9.36 1.07 -0.66
CA ALA A 67 10.65 0.43 -0.93
C ALA A 67 11.61 0.53 0.28
N PRO A 68 12.46 -0.51 0.50
CA PRO A 68 13.41 -0.54 1.59
C PRO A 68 14.34 0.69 1.56
N ASN A 69 14.55 1.29 2.72
CA ASN A 69 15.38 2.48 2.88
C ASN A 69 16.45 2.35 3.97
N TYR A 70 16.68 1.12 4.47
CA TYR A 70 17.72 0.88 5.44
C TYR A 70 19.10 1.35 4.95
N ASN A 71 19.72 2.21 5.76
CA ASN A 71 20.96 2.92 5.40
C ASN A 71 22.22 2.31 6.06
N GLY A 72 22.11 1.13 6.67
CA GLY A 72 23.21 0.50 7.39
C GLY A 72 23.39 0.97 8.83
N ASN A 73 22.57 1.90 9.33
CA ASN A 73 22.58 2.32 10.73
C ASN A 73 21.46 1.60 11.52
N PRO A 74 21.79 0.61 12.38
CA PRO A 74 20.78 -0.08 13.19
C PRO A 74 20.31 0.73 14.40
N SER A 75 20.90 1.90 14.68
CA SER A 75 20.54 2.71 15.86
C SER A 75 19.47 3.75 15.54
N CYS A 76 18.34 3.65 16.24
CA CYS A 76 17.22 4.58 16.09
C CYS A 76 17.09 5.54 17.28
N ALA A 77 17.16 6.85 17.02
CA ALA A 77 16.98 7.88 18.04
C ALA A 77 15.50 8.18 18.35
N SER A 78 14.62 7.94 17.38
CA SER A 78 13.17 8.06 17.46
C SER A 78 12.54 7.26 16.32
N GLN A 79 11.23 7.02 16.35
CA GLN A 79 10.52 6.34 15.26
C GLN A 79 10.70 7.06 13.91
N ALA A 80 10.64 8.39 13.91
CA ALA A 80 10.80 9.21 12.71
C ALA A 80 12.24 9.25 12.17
N ALA A 81 13.23 8.90 12.99
CA ALA A 81 14.63 8.80 12.60
C ALA A 81 15.07 7.35 12.31
N CYS A 82 14.14 6.39 12.42
CA CYS A 82 14.38 4.98 12.17
C CYS A 82 14.01 4.65 10.72
N THR A 83 14.61 3.59 10.19
CA THR A 83 14.41 3.11 8.80
C THR A 83 13.75 1.74 8.76
N PHE A 84 13.42 1.18 9.91
CA PHE A 84 12.77 -0.12 10.02
C PHE A 84 11.87 -0.15 11.26
N LEU A 85 11.07 -1.20 11.35
CA LEU A 85 10.20 -1.54 12.47
C LEU A 85 10.69 -2.86 13.10
N SER A 86 10.87 -2.89 14.41
CA SER A 86 11.07 -4.15 15.14
C SER A 86 9.74 -4.73 15.59
N LEU A 87 9.48 -6.01 15.31
CA LEU A 87 8.23 -6.66 15.70
C LEU A 87 8.15 -6.94 17.21
N GLY A 88 9.28 -7.21 17.85
CA GLY A 88 9.32 -7.81 19.19
C GLY A 88 9.08 -9.30 19.15
N ALA A 89 9.51 -10.01 20.19
CA ALA A 89 9.42 -11.47 20.23
C ALA A 89 7.93 -11.92 20.28
N GLY A 90 7.45 -12.55 19.20
CA GLY A 90 6.05 -12.88 19.00
C GLY A 90 5.16 -11.78 18.44
N GLY A 91 5.75 -10.67 17.99
CA GLY A 91 5.01 -9.54 17.43
C GLY A 91 4.39 -9.86 16.08
N ALA A 92 3.31 -9.14 15.76
CA ALA A 92 2.59 -9.31 14.50
C ALA A 92 2.36 -7.97 13.80
N LEU A 93 2.67 -7.92 12.51
CA LEU A 93 2.42 -6.79 11.63
C LEU A 93 1.51 -7.23 10.48
N VAL A 94 0.46 -6.47 10.20
CA VAL A 94 -0.40 -6.67 9.03
C VAL A 94 -0.24 -5.49 8.07
N LEU A 95 0.25 -5.80 6.88
CA LEU A 95 0.46 -4.87 5.77
C LEU A 95 -0.57 -5.10 4.68
N ARG A 96 -0.82 -4.06 3.87
CA ARG A 96 -1.78 -4.11 2.77
C ARG A 96 -1.25 -3.40 1.53
N PHE A 97 -1.55 -4.02 0.39
CA PHE A 97 -1.43 -3.48 -0.95
C PHE A 97 -2.73 -2.74 -1.32
N ASP A 98 -2.63 -1.44 -1.60
CA ASP A 98 -3.76 -0.56 -1.83
C ASP A 98 -4.11 -0.47 -3.31
N ASP A 99 -3.10 -0.46 -4.18
CA ASP A 99 -3.23 -0.30 -5.63
C ASP A 99 -2.70 -1.50 -6.45
N ASN A 100 -2.25 -2.56 -5.76
CA ASN A 100 -1.85 -3.83 -6.34
C ASN A 100 -2.33 -5.04 -5.51
N VAL A 101 -2.09 -6.24 -6.04
CA VAL A 101 -2.29 -7.53 -5.37
C VAL A 101 -1.08 -8.41 -5.56
N LEU A 102 -0.69 -9.17 -4.54
CA LEU A 102 0.26 -10.27 -4.64
C LEU A 102 -0.40 -11.44 -5.38
N THR A 103 0.32 -12.01 -6.35
CA THR A 103 -0.07 -13.17 -7.15
C THR A 103 1.00 -14.25 -7.06
N GLY A 104 0.71 -15.48 -7.48
CA GLY A 104 1.76 -16.45 -7.83
C GLY A 104 2.35 -16.11 -9.19
N SER A 105 3.41 -16.81 -9.59
CA SER A 105 4.11 -16.62 -10.86
C SER A 105 3.95 -17.78 -11.84
N ASP A 106 3.31 -18.87 -11.41
CA ASP A 106 3.19 -20.15 -12.13
C ASP A 106 4.55 -20.84 -12.38
N ASP A 107 5.59 -20.48 -11.63
CA ASP A 107 6.90 -21.13 -11.66
C ASP A 107 7.43 -21.42 -10.23
N SER A 108 8.74 -21.38 -10.01
CA SER A 108 9.37 -21.68 -8.71
C SER A 108 10.25 -20.54 -8.20
N ASP A 109 10.14 -19.37 -8.82
CA ASP A 109 10.79 -18.15 -8.37
C ASP A 109 10.01 -17.58 -7.18
N PHE A 110 10.63 -16.67 -6.43
CA PHE A 110 9.95 -16.06 -5.29
C PHE A 110 8.92 -15.03 -5.74
N ASP A 111 7.73 -15.07 -5.13
CA ASP A 111 6.65 -14.12 -5.39
C ASP A 111 6.60 -12.97 -4.39
N LEU A 112 7.10 -13.21 -3.18
CA LEU A 112 7.08 -12.28 -2.06
C LEU A 112 8.47 -12.16 -1.46
N TRP A 113 8.84 -10.96 -1.03
CA TRP A 113 10.11 -10.69 -0.37
C TRP A 113 9.95 -9.83 0.88
N VAL A 114 10.58 -10.25 1.97
CA VAL A 114 10.63 -9.54 3.25
C VAL A 114 12.02 -8.93 3.42
N PHE A 115 12.09 -7.60 3.51
CA PHE A 115 13.33 -6.90 3.81
C PHE A 115 13.51 -6.80 5.32
N GLU A 116 14.34 -7.70 5.85
CA GLU A 116 14.77 -7.69 7.24
C GLU A 116 16.14 -7.00 7.40
N VAL A 117 16.36 -6.37 8.53
CA VAL A 117 17.60 -5.68 8.88
C VAL A 117 18.32 -6.43 9.98
N GLY A 118 19.66 -6.39 9.95
CA GLY A 118 20.47 -6.91 11.04
C GLY A 118 20.99 -8.33 10.83
N PRO A 119 21.87 -8.79 11.73
CA PRO A 119 22.59 -10.05 11.59
C PRO A 119 21.93 -11.22 12.32
N ASN A 120 20.90 -10.95 13.12
CA ASN A 120 20.21 -11.99 13.86
C ASN A 120 19.42 -12.87 12.90
N VAL A 121 19.17 -14.10 13.33
CA VAL A 121 18.28 -15.02 12.62
C VAL A 121 16.98 -15.00 13.39
N GLU A 122 15.99 -14.33 12.80
CA GLU A 122 14.67 -14.04 13.36
C GLU A 122 13.60 -14.61 12.45
N ASP A 123 13.24 -15.89 12.65
CA ASP A 123 12.23 -16.52 11.80
C ASP A 123 10.92 -15.73 11.89
N THR A 124 10.38 -15.40 10.72
CA THR A 124 9.12 -14.68 10.60
C THR A 124 8.16 -15.53 9.76
N THR A 125 7.07 -15.97 10.39
CA THR A 125 5.99 -16.66 9.68
C THR A 125 5.20 -15.66 8.84
N VAL A 126 4.72 -16.11 7.68
CA VAL A 126 3.99 -15.28 6.72
C VAL A 126 2.63 -15.90 6.43
N ASP A 127 1.59 -15.09 6.62
CA ASP A 127 0.23 -15.43 6.23
C ASP A 127 -0.29 -14.44 5.18
N LEU A 128 -1.07 -14.95 4.23
CA LEU A 128 -1.72 -14.16 3.17
C LEU A 128 -3.23 -14.11 3.39
N SER A 129 -3.84 -13.00 2.95
CA SER A 129 -5.29 -12.87 2.97
C SER A 129 -5.81 -11.99 1.84
N VAL A 130 -7.00 -12.35 1.35
CA VAL A 130 -7.75 -11.57 0.35
C VAL A 130 -8.58 -10.47 1.04
N ASP A 131 -9.10 -10.75 2.23
CA ASP A 131 -10.13 -9.95 2.92
C ASP A 131 -9.66 -9.35 4.26
N GLY A 132 -8.48 -9.74 4.75
CA GLY A 132 -7.93 -9.35 6.05
C GLY A 132 -8.57 -10.11 7.23
N LEU A 133 -9.42 -11.10 6.96
CA LEU A 133 -10.16 -11.87 7.97
C LEU A 133 -9.75 -13.34 7.95
N THR A 134 -9.70 -13.94 6.75
CA THR A 134 -9.30 -15.33 6.54
C THR A 134 -7.84 -15.38 6.13
N TRP A 135 -7.03 -16.14 6.87
CA TRP A 135 -5.58 -16.17 6.71
C TRP A 135 -5.10 -17.55 6.26
N LEU A 136 -4.20 -17.57 5.28
CA LEU A 136 -3.55 -18.76 4.72
C LEU A 136 -2.05 -18.65 4.97
N SER A 137 -1.48 -19.62 5.68
CA SER A 137 -0.04 -19.62 5.96
C SER A 137 0.77 -20.11 4.76
N VAL A 138 1.83 -19.39 4.41
CA VAL A 138 2.74 -19.68 3.29
C VAL A 138 4.18 -19.89 3.75
N GLY A 139 4.34 -20.38 4.98
CA GLY A 139 5.64 -20.72 5.55
C GLY A 139 6.29 -19.55 6.29
N SER A 140 7.63 -19.55 6.32
CA SER A 140 8.43 -18.58 7.06
C SER A 140 9.64 -18.14 6.26
N VAL A 141 10.05 -16.88 6.45
CA VAL A 141 11.39 -16.42 6.08
C VAL A 141 12.33 -16.70 7.26
N THR A 142 13.51 -17.25 6.97
CA THR A 142 14.47 -17.73 7.98
C THR A 142 15.90 -17.40 7.57
N GLY A 143 16.70 -16.88 8.50
CA GLY A 143 18.11 -16.55 8.29
C GLY A 143 18.37 -15.69 7.05
N SER A 144 19.11 -16.22 6.07
CA SER A 144 19.40 -15.49 4.81
C SER A 144 18.26 -15.55 3.79
N THR A 145 17.29 -16.43 3.98
CA THR A 145 16.17 -16.63 3.05
C THR A 145 15.09 -15.62 3.37
N ARG A 146 14.86 -14.71 2.43
CA ARG A 146 13.96 -13.56 2.57
C ARG A 146 12.82 -13.56 1.56
N GLY A 147 12.73 -14.62 0.74
CA GLY A 147 11.72 -14.79 -0.29
C GLY A 147 10.79 -15.97 0.00
N ILE A 148 9.55 -15.89 -0.48
CA ILE A 148 8.56 -16.97 -0.47
C ILE A 148 8.01 -17.15 -1.89
N ASP A 149 8.12 -18.37 -2.38
CA ASP A 149 7.40 -18.90 -3.55
C ASP A 149 6.04 -19.36 -3.03
N ILE A 150 4.97 -18.71 -3.46
CA ILE A 150 3.61 -19.01 -3.04
C ILE A 150 2.95 -20.04 -3.96
N ASP A 151 3.50 -20.27 -5.16
CA ASP A 151 3.09 -21.35 -6.06
C ASP A 151 3.31 -22.73 -5.39
N ALA A 152 4.36 -22.87 -4.58
CA ALA A 152 4.61 -24.05 -3.74
C ALA A 152 3.47 -24.37 -2.74
N PHE A 153 2.58 -23.41 -2.48
CA PHE A 153 1.41 -23.55 -1.60
C PHE A 153 0.09 -23.72 -2.38
N GLY A 154 0.17 -23.86 -3.70
CA GLY A 154 -0.97 -24.05 -4.60
C GLY A 154 -1.66 -22.75 -5.02
N PHE A 155 -0.98 -21.62 -4.89
CA PHE A 155 -1.38 -20.36 -5.51
C PHE A 155 -0.81 -20.25 -6.92
N ASP A 156 -1.30 -19.28 -7.67
CA ASP A 156 -1.02 -19.14 -9.10
C ASP A 156 -1.16 -17.68 -9.53
N ALA A 157 -0.89 -17.37 -10.81
CA ALA A 157 -1.04 -16.03 -11.36
C ALA A 157 -2.48 -15.47 -11.33
N THR A 158 -3.48 -16.30 -11.04
CA THR A 158 -4.88 -15.86 -10.88
C THR A 158 -5.22 -15.43 -9.46
N SER A 159 -4.41 -15.82 -8.49
CA SER A 159 -4.52 -15.44 -7.08
C SER A 159 -4.47 -13.92 -6.90
N ALA A 160 -4.98 -13.42 -5.77
CA ALA A 160 -5.09 -11.98 -5.51
C ALA A 160 -5.11 -11.68 -4.02
N PHE A 161 -3.94 -11.67 -3.39
CA PHE A 161 -3.79 -11.34 -1.97
C PHE A 161 -3.54 -9.84 -1.80
N ARG A 162 -4.34 -9.21 -0.94
CA ARG A 162 -4.18 -7.79 -0.61
C ARG A 162 -3.48 -7.58 0.72
N TYR A 163 -3.47 -8.59 1.57
CA TYR A 163 -3.03 -8.49 2.94
C TYR A 163 -1.95 -9.53 3.20
N VAL A 164 -0.90 -9.11 3.88
CA VAL A 164 0.17 -9.98 4.36
C VAL A 164 0.35 -9.74 5.84
N ARG A 165 0.40 -10.82 6.62
CA ARG A 165 0.68 -10.78 8.04
C ARG A 165 2.03 -11.43 8.29
N LEU A 166 2.92 -10.68 8.91
CA LEU A 166 4.22 -11.12 9.39
C LEU A 166 4.11 -11.35 10.90
N ILE A 167 4.56 -12.51 11.38
CA ILE A 167 4.58 -12.83 12.81
C ILE A 167 5.96 -13.37 13.18
N ASP A 168 6.62 -12.67 14.09
CA ASP A 168 7.89 -13.10 14.67
C ASP A 168 7.73 -14.37 15.52
N VAL A 169 8.71 -15.28 15.44
CA VAL A 169 8.74 -16.50 16.25
C VAL A 169 9.33 -16.20 17.63
N VAL A 170 8.47 -16.25 18.67
CA VAL A 170 8.68 -15.88 20.09
C VAL A 170 10.02 -16.31 20.75
N ASN A 171 10.71 -17.34 20.25
CA ASN A 171 11.90 -17.92 20.89
C ASN A 171 13.18 -17.85 20.04
N GLU A 172 13.19 -17.00 19.01
CA GLU A 172 14.32 -16.82 18.11
C GLU A 172 14.80 -15.36 18.11
N GLY A 173 15.99 -15.06 17.58
CA GLY A 173 16.46 -13.68 17.41
C GLY A 173 16.91 -12.87 18.61
N GLY A 174 16.52 -13.24 19.82
CA GLY A 174 16.87 -12.53 21.04
C GLY A 174 15.64 -12.26 21.88
N THR A 175 15.52 -12.93 23.01
CA THR A 175 14.34 -12.86 23.91
C THR A 175 14.50 -11.80 25.01
N GLY A 176 15.33 -10.77 24.75
CA GLY A 176 15.62 -9.69 25.70
C GLY A 176 14.74 -8.46 25.48
N ASN A 177 14.87 -7.47 26.38
CA ASN A 177 14.37 -6.11 26.15
C ASN A 177 15.55 -5.23 25.73
N GLY A 178 15.39 -4.39 24.71
CA GLY A 178 16.53 -3.68 24.12
C GLY A 178 16.15 -2.70 23.01
N GLY A 179 17.14 -2.37 22.17
CA GLY A 179 16.97 -1.51 20.99
C GLY A 179 15.95 -2.10 20.02
N SER A 180 16.43 -2.94 19.11
CA SER A 180 15.62 -3.88 18.34
C SER A 180 15.53 -5.25 19.01
N VAL A 181 14.39 -5.92 18.84
CA VAL A 181 14.07 -7.25 19.35
C VAL A 181 13.09 -7.89 18.38
N GLY A 182 13.29 -9.16 18.05
CA GLY A 182 12.50 -9.83 17.01
C GLY A 182 12.77 -9.22 15.64
N ALA A 183 12.10 -9.74 14.60
CA ALA A 183 12.38 -9.36 13.23
C ALA A 183 12.29 -7.84 12.99
N ASP A 184 13.33 -7.32 12.32
CA ASP A 184 13.52 -5.91 12.01
C ASP A 184 13.12 -5.60 10.57
N ILE A 185 11.84 -5.28 10.35
CA ILE A 185 11.22 -5.11 9.02
C ILE A 185 11.45 -3.69 8.46
N ASP A 186 12.18 -3.60 7.35
CA ASP A 186 12.36 -2.37 6.54
C ASP A 186 11.28 -2.26 5.45
N ALA A 187 10.91 -3.38 4.82
CA ALA A 187 9.89 -3.37 3.78
C ALA A 187 9.32 -4.76 3.50
N LEU A 188 8.17 -4.77 2.81
CA LEU A 188 7.56 -5.96 2.21
C LEU A 188 7.24 -5.67 0.74
N GLY A 189 7.74 -6.51 -0.16
CA GLY A 189 7.54 -6.37 -1.60
C GLY A 189 6.95 -7.63 -2.24
N ALA A 190 5.90 -7.47 -3.04
CA ALA A 190 5.37 -8.49 -3.95
C ALA A 190 6.15 -8.45 -5.27
N ILE A 191 7.00 -9.45 -5.50
CA ILE A 191 7.74 -9.65 -6.76
C ILE A 191 6.74 -9.97 -7.87
N SER A 192 5.90 -10.99 -7.66
CA SER A 192 4.79 -11.30 -8.56
C SER A 192 3.57 -10.50 -8.14
N THR A 193 3.23 -9.48 -8.92
CA THR A 193 2.14 -8.57 -8.61
C THR A 193 1.50 -7.99 -9.85
N ARG A 194 0.25 -7.54 -9.71
CA ARG A 194 -0.47 -6.79 -10.74
C ARG A 194 -1.27 -5.65 -10.14
N PRO A 195 -1.51 -4.57 -10.90
CA PRO A 195 -2.39 -3.49 -10.49
C PRO A 195 -3.78 -4.00 -10.07
N PHE A 196 -4.28 -3.46 -8.98
CA PHE A 196 -5.61 -3.72 -8.44
C PHE A 196 -6.36 -2.41 -8.34
N THR A 197 -7.43 -2.29 -9.11
CA THR A 197 -8.41 -1.23 -8.93
C THR A 197 -9.58 -1.83 -8.17
N PRO A 198 -9.87 -1.38 -6.93
CA PRO A 198 -11.07 -1.78 -6.24
C PRO A 198 -12.28 -1.49 -7.15
N PRO A 199 -13.27 -2.39 -7.25
CA PRO A 199 -14.47 -2.09 -8.00
C PRO A 199 -15.03 -0.75 -7.50
N ASP A 200 -15.23 0.17 -8.43
CA ASP A 200 -15.71 1.51 -8.19
C ASP A 200 -17.12 1.41 -7.59
N ASN A 201 -17.18 1.26 -6.27
CA ASN A 201 -18.41 1.43 -5.48
C ASN A 201 -18.84 2.89 -5.47
N GLY A 202 -18.15 3.75 -6.24
CA GLY A 202 -18.68 5.01 -6.71
C GLY A 202 -20.01 4.73 -7.38
N VAL A 203 -21.09 4.88 -6.61
CA VAL A 203 -22.24 5.59 -7.13
C VAL A 203 -21.64 6.78 -7.87
N PRO A 204 -21.69 6.82 -9.23
CA PRO A 204 -21.23 8.00 -9.93
C PRO A 204 -21.98 9.13 -9.25
N GLU A 205 -21.35 10.19 -8.74
CA GLU A 205 -22.15 11.32 -8.26
C GLU A 205 -22.89 11.82 -9.50
N PRO A 206 -24.14 11.39 -9.74
CA PRO A 206 -24.61 11.21 -11.09
C PRO A 206 -25.28 12.51 -11.43
N SER A 207 -24.48 13.53 -11.73
CA SER A 207 -24.98 14.87 -12.01
C SER A 207 -26.00 15.41 -10.98
N THR A 208 -26.17 14.81 -9.78
CA THR A 208 -27.26 15.18 -8.85
C THR A 208 -27.07 16.59 -8.35
N TRP A 209 -25.83 16.97 -8.03
CA TRP A 209 -25.50 18.36 -7.72
C TRP A 209 -25.70 19.28 -8.92
N ALA A 210 -25.30 18.86 -10.12
CA ALA A 210 -25.49 19.65 -11.34
C ALA A 210 -26.98 19.85 -11.68
N MET A 211 -27.82 18.80 -11.55
CA MET A 211 -29.26 18.82 -11.78
C MET A 211 -30.01 19.55 -10.67
N MET A 212 -29.56 19.45 -9.43
CA MET A 212 -30.08 20.23 -8.30
C MET A 212 -29.79 21.72 -8.51
N LEU A 213 -28.55 22.09 -8.84
CA LEU A 213 -28.16 23.46 -9.13
C LEU A 213 -28.90 24.01 -10.37
N LEU A 214 -28.99 23.24 -11.45
CA LEU A 214 -29.74 23.62 -12.65
C LEU A 214 -31.24 23.75 -12.37
N GLY A 215 -31.83 22.85 -11.58
CA GLY A 215 -33.24 22.86 -11.19
C GLY A 215 -33.58 24.09 -10.33
N PHE A 216 -32.78 24.37 -9.30
CA PHE A 216 -32.98 25.54 -8.44
C PHE A 216 -32.68 26.87 -9.17
N ALA A 217 -31.66 26.90 -10.03
CA ALA A 217 -31.39 28.07 -10.87
C ALA A 217 -32.53 28.32 -11.87
N GLY A 218 -33.05 27.26 -12.50
CA GLY A 218 -34.19 27.32 -13.42
C GLY A 218 -35.45 27.85 -12.74
N LEU A 219 -35.86 27.25 -11.62
CA LEU A 219 -37.02 27.69 -10.83
C LEU A 219 -36.85 29.12 -10.29
N GLY A 220 -35.68 29.45 -9.76
CA GLY A 220 -35.37 30.79 -9.26
C GLY A 220 -35.45 31.86 -10.35
N SER A 221 -34.98 31.56 -11.56
CA SER A 221 -35.04 32.47 -12.71
C SER A 221 -36.49 32.73 -13.18
N ALA A 222 -37.34 31.69 -13.20
CA ALA A 222 -38.74 31.79 -13.60
C ALA A 222 -39.55 32.63 -12.60
N LEU A 223 -39.37 32.41 -11.30
CA LEU A 223 -40.02 33.19 -10.24
C LEU A 223 -39.60 34.67 -10.25
N ARG A 224 -38.32 34.95 -10.56
CA ARG A 224 -37.81 36.33 -10.67
C ARG A 224 -38.41 37.08 -11.87
N ARG A 225 -38.67 36.39 -12.98
CA ARG A 225 -39.27 36.98 -14.19
C ARG A 225 -40.72 37.43 -13.95
N ASN A 226 -41.51 36.64 -13.21
CA ASN A 226 -42.91 36.97 -12.92
C ASN A 226 -43.09 38.14 -11.94
N ARG A 227 -42.12 38.40 -11.06
CA ARG A 227 -42.15 39.56 -10.16
C ARG A 227 -41.90 40.90 -10.86
N ARG A 228 -41.26 40.89 -12.03
CA ARG A 228 -41.00 42.12 -12.82
C ARG A 228 -42.15 42.52 -13.73
N LEU A 229 -43.18 41.68 -13.87
CA LEU A 229 -44.32 41.90 -14.77
C LEU A 229 -45.61 42.30 -14.04
N ARG A 230 -45.54 42.65 -12.75
CA ARG A 230 -46.66 43.23 -12.00
C ARG A 230 -46.39 44.73 -11.77
N PRO A 231 -46.98 45.65 -12.55
CA PRO A 231 -47.14 47.03 -12.11
C PRO A 231 -48.14 47.05 -10.94
N ILE A 232 -47.93 47.99 -10.03
CA ILE A 232 -48.85 48.34 -8.94
C ILE A 232 -50.12 48.95 -9.53
#